data_AF-A0A958BV13-F1
#
_entry.id   AF-A0A958BV13-F1
#
_cell.length_a   1.000
_cell.length_b   1.000
_cell.length_c   1.000
_cell.angle_alpha   90.00
_cell.angle_beta   90.00
_cell.angle_gamma   90.00
#
_symmetry.space_group_name_H-M   'P 1'
#
loop_
_entity.id
_entity.type
_entity.pdbx_description
1 polymer ?
#
loop_
_entity_poly.entity_id
_entity_poly.type
_entity_poly.pdbx_seq_one_letter_code
_entity_poly.pdbx_strand_id
1 'polypeptide(L)'
;MLSWKPGAITCLYNYLAANDIFHYKAANPEASINVRFAHPRDWQQDLTGSAQRLGQFIADRWTELQPLDPYIFFACRLNTHYENGDPHPANQRLYTTPEFYQRYAQWVRTTAEVIKSAVPEMKLVAPPLAFGLNEDGNPDSQGNPTRGWAGYDYLHETIRDYFDGRLAFQGYWGTPALGAVPDWLYEPGLSSWYAFRWQRVLALFENRYKFEAQIIIDEAGSFGPADPDFTDQLIYYAQQCLSDERVISLSYATWANPAKDPLYRANAWVEHIPDLEHHLERLAAMPDVFIIEPLGEAGMIDLSGLAEATTREAVVDEQPETLERTIRVLFEDDHVETMPLETYLRAVVPAEMPALWPFEAVKAQAIASRTYAQYAIEHPKFPHADICTTTQCQHYDPNKRDTHSDQAIAETRGMVLLHEGQTINAVFSANCGGHTRNNEDVWRGRPETYLRGVSCPDTGDKSGHGVGLCQYGARALARSGQTYEQILQHYYQGAVLGSIPTGDV
;
A
#
# COMPACT_ATOMS: atom_id res chain seq x y z
N MET A 1 -4.19 13.26 11.65
CA MET A 1 -3.44 12.25 10.86
C MET A 1 -3.95 10.91 11.32
N LEU A 2 -4.33 10.04 10.36
CA LEU A 2 -4.69 8.67 10.69
C LEU A 2 -3.39 7.89 10.98
N SER A 3 -3.53 6.90 11.84
CA SER A 3 -2.45 6.25 12.56
C SER A 3 -2.64 4.75 12.41
N TRP A 4 -1.65 4.04 11.86
CA TRP A 4 -1.74 2.58 11.67
C TRP A 4 -0.66 1.86 12.46
N LYS A 5 -0.87 0.56 12.71
CA LYS A 5 -0.20 -0.17 13.78
C LYS A 5 1.34 -0.16 13.63
N PRO A 6 2.09 -0.06 14.74
CA PRO A 6 1.59 0.22 16.08
C PRO A 6 1.20 1.71 16.14
N GLY A 7 -0.11 2.00 16.28
CA GLY A 7 -0.77 3.26 15.95
C GLY A 7 0.15 4.47 16.03
N ALA A 8 0.81 4.82 14.92
CA ALA A 8 1.74 5.94 14.89
C ALA A 8 1.02 7.29 14.76
N ILE A 9 1.20 8.21 15.73
CA ILE A 9 0.69 9.58 15.64
C ILE A 9 1.86 10.53 15.41
N THR A 10 1.79 11.30 14.34
CA THR A 10 2.68 12.46 14.16
C THR A 10 2.02 13.74 14.63
N CYS A 11 2.74 14.59 15.35
CA CYS A 11 2.26 15.89 15.81
C CYS A 11 3.41 16.90 15.95
N LEU A 12 3.12 18.18 15.68
CA LEU A 12 4.04 19.28 16.01
C LEU A 12 4.05 19.48 17.53
N TYR A 13 5.23 19.74 18.12
CA TYR A 13 5.39 19.92 19.57
C TYR A 13 4.35 20.88 20.20
N ASN A 14 4.14 22.05 19.59
CA ASN A 14 3.20 23.07 20.08
C ASN A 14 1.73 22.62 20.11
N TYR A 15 1.41 21.51 19.48
CA TYR A 15 0.06 21.00 19.30
C TYR A 15 -0.21 19.72 20.11
N LEU A 16 0.76 19.21 20.88
CA LEU A 16 0.59 17.97 21.67
C LEU A 16 -0.55 18.09 22.68
N ALA A 17 -0.59 19.16 23.47
CA ALA A 17 -1.64 19.38 24.46
C ALA A 17 -3.01 19.67 23.81
N ALA A 18 -3.03 20.51 22.76
CA ALA A 18 -4.26 20.88 22.07
C ALA A 18 -4.96 19.69 21.37
N ASN A 19 -4.20 18.65 21.03
CA ASN A 19 -4.71 17.41 20.43
C ASN A 19 -4.79 16.24 21.42
N ASP A 20 -4.69 16.49 22.72
CA ASP A 20 -4.86 15.48 23.78
C ASP A 20 -3.95 14.25 23.65
N ILE A 21 -2.74 14.44 23.12
CA ILE A 21 -1.81 13.34 22.77
C ILE A 21 -1.36 12.56 24.02
N PHE A 22 -1.22 13.24 25.15
CA PHE A 22 -0.80 12.60 26.40
C PHE A 22 -1.84 11.62 26.94
N HIS A 23 -3.12 12.00 26.92
CA HIS A 23 -4.20 11.10 27.31
C HIS A 23 -4.31 9.94 26.32
N TYR A 24 -4.20 10.22 25.02
CA TYR A 24 -4.19 9.17 24.00
C TYR A 24 -3.08 8.14 24.23
N LYS A 25 -1.84 8.57 24.45
CA LYS A 25 -0.70 7.67 24.71
C LYS A 25 -0.85 6.89 26.02
N ALA A 26 -1.46 7.50 27.05
CA ALA A 26 -1.76 6.79 28.29
C ALA A 26 -2.80 5.68 28.07
N ALA A 27 -3.78 5.89 27.18
CA ALA A 27 -4.78 4.89 26.81
C ALA A 27 -4.25 3.83 25.82
N ASN A 28 -3.24 4.17 25.01
CA ASN A 28 -2.67 3.33 23.95
C ASN A 28 -1.13 3.29 24.11
N PRO A 29 -0.60 2.56 25.12
CA PRO A 29 0.82 2.58 25.45
C PRO A 29 1.73 2.07 24.30
N GLU A 30 1.19 1.25 23.40
CA GLU A 30 1.86 0.73 22.20
C GLU A 30 1.94 1.74 21.04
N ALA A 31 1.17 2.82 21.07
CA ALA A 31 1.14 3.81 19.99
C ALA A 31 2.49 4.52 19.82
N SER A 32 3.04 4.52 18.61
CA SER A 32 4.27 5.27 18.32
C SER A 32 3.98 6.77 18.24
N ILE A 33 4.70 7.61 19.00
CA ILE A 33 4.50 9.06 18.97
C ILE A 33 5.67 9.72 18.26
N ASN A 34 5.39 10.39 17.15
CA ASN A 34 6.35 11.15 16.36
C ASN A 34 6.17 12.64 16.66
N VAL A 35 7.15 13.28 17.30
CA VAL A 35 7.08 14.70 17.69
C VAL A 35 8.00 15.54 16.81
N ARG A 36 7.41 16.56 16.20
CA ARG A 36 8.05 17.41 15.20
C ARG A 36 8.41 18.80 15.73
N PHE A 37 9.63 19.22 15.45
CA PHE A 37 10.15 20.57 15.64
C PHE A 37 10.50 21.21 14.30
N ALA A 38 9.93 22.39 14.06
CA ALA A 38 10.29 23.18 12.88
C ALA A 38 11.70 23.77 13.04
N HIS A 39 12.46 23.82 11.93
CA HIS A 39 13.71 24.55 11.91
C HIS A 39 13.45 26.07 11.79
N PRO A 40 14.36 26.93 12.26
CA PRO A 40 14.31 28.35 11.99
C PRO A 40 14.42 28.63 10.47
N ARG A 41 13.59 29.52 9.92
CA ARG A 41 13.63 29.87 8.48
C ARG A 41 14.97 30.48 8.06
N ASP A 42 15.67 31.11 8.99
CA ASP A 42 16.93 31.83 8.80
C ASP A 42 18.16 31.01 9.22
N TRP A 43 18.02 29.68 9.40
CA TRP A 43 19.11 28.79 9.83
C TRP A 43 20.41 28.94 9.02
N GLN A 44 20.28 29.31 7.73
CA GLN A 44 21.40 29.52 6.82
C GLN A 44 22.24 30.77 7.14
N GLN A 45 21.68 31.76 7.85
CA GLN A 45 22.38 33.00 8.20
C GLN A 45 23.34 32.81 9.39
N ASP A 46 22.96 31.93 10.32
CA ASP A 46 23.72 31.58 11.52
C ASP A 46 23.62 30.07 11.75
N LEU A 47 24.48 29.33 11.05
CA LEU A 47 24.44 27.86 11.03
C LEU A 47 24.59 27.27 12.44
N THR A 48 25.68 27.64 13.12
CA THR A 48 26.02 27.08 14.43
C THR A 48 25.08 27.59 15.51
N GLY A 49 24.79 28.89 15.55
CA GLY A 49 23.95 29.44 16.60
C GLY A 49 22.49 29.00 16.46
N SER A 50 21.95 28.88 15.24
CA SER A 50 20.59 28.36 15.05
C SER A 50 20.47 26.89 15.45
N ALA A 51 21.47 26.06 15.10
CA ALA A 51 21.53 24.65 15.51
C ALA A 51 21.61 24.51 17.04
N GLN A 52 22.48 25.29 17.69
CA GLN A 52 22.62 25.28 19.16
C GLN A 52 21.34 25.72 19.87
N ARG A 53 20.70 26.81 19.41
CA ARG A 53 19.44 27.29 20.00
C ARG A 53 18.32 26.26 19.87
N LEU A 54 18.17 25.64 18.70
CA LEU A 54 17.15 24.61 18.49
C LEU A 54 17.44 23.35 19.30
N GLY A 55 18.69 22.87 19.29
CA GLY A 55 19.10 21.68 20.04
C GLY A 55 18.88 21.86 21.54
N GLN A 56 19.27 23.01 22.11
CA GLN A 56 19.03 23.32 23.51
C GLN A 56 17.53 23.40 23.81
N PHE A 57 16.75 24.07 22.94
CA PHE A 57 15.31 24.16 23.11
C PHE A 57 14.65 22.78 23.16
N ILE A 58 15.04 21.84 22.28
CA ILE A 58 14.51 20.48 22.27
C ILE A 58 14.93 19.72 23.54
N ALA A 59 16.20 19.81 23.93
CA ALA A 59 16.71 19.16 25.13
C ALA A 59 15.97 19.62 26.41
N ASP A 60 15.70 20.93 26.52
CA ASP A 60 14.98 21.52 27.66
C ASP A 60 13.53 21.01 27.78
N ARG A 61 12.95 20.45 26.71
CA ARG A 61 11.60 19.87 26.71
C ARG A 61 11.56 18.38 27.02
N TRP A 62 12.70 17.73 27.27
CA TRP A 62 12.71 16.28 27.46
C TRP A 62 11.85 15.82 28.63
N THR A 63 11.87 16.52 29.78
CA THR A 63 11.04 16.16 30.95
C THR A 63 9.54 16.17 30.63
N GLU A 64 9.10 17.04 29.71
CA GLU A 64 7.70 17.09 29.25
C GLU A 64 7.40 15.96 28.25
N LEU A 65 8.37 15.60 27.42
CA LEU A 65 8.22 14.67 26.30
C LEU A 65 8.44 13.21 26.67
N GLN A 66 9.27 12.93 27.66
CA GLN A 66 9.66 11.59 28.09
C GLN A 66 8.45 10.66 28.34
N PRO A 67 7.33 11.10 28.94
CA PRO A 67 6.16 10.23 29.14
C PRO A 67 5.53 9.72 27.82
N LEU A 68 5.78 10.39 26.70
CA LEU A 68 5.29 9.96 25.39
C LEU A 68 6.18 8.90 24.72
N ASP A 69 7.39 8.67 25.25
CA ASP A 69 8.46 7.91 24.60
C ASP A 69 8.59 8.22 23.08
N PRO A 70 8.78 9.49 22.69
CA PRO A 70 8.59 9.90 21.31
C PRO A 70 9.82 9.66 20.43
N TYR A 71 9.58 9.49 19.15
CA TYR A 71 10.54 9.71 18.07
C TYR A 71 10.58 11.20 17.73
N ILE A 72 11.75 11.83 17.85
CA ILE A 72 11.92 13.28 17.75
C ILE A 72 12.50 13.67 16.40
N PHE A 73 11.77 14.52 15.69
CA PHE A 73 12.14 15.09 14.40
C PHE A 73 12.47 16.56 14.61
N PHE A 74 13.57 17.03 14.05
CA PHE A 74 13.81 18.46 13.89
C PHE A 74 14.16 18.73 12.43
N ALA A 75 13.59 19.79 11.84
CA ALA A 75 13.58 20.08 10.40
C ALA A 75 12.60 19.21 9.58
N CYS A 76 11.31 19.50 9.72
CA CYS A 76 10.24 18.64 9.21
C CYS A 76 10.06 18.59 7.69
N ARG A 77 10.86 19.33 6.91
CA ARG A 77 10.68 19.55 5.47
C ARG A 77 11.66 20.66 5.04
N LEU A 78 12.81 20.34 4.42
CA LEU A 78 13.90 21.34 4.29
C LEU A 78 14.47 21.56 2.90
N ASN A 79 14.05 20.78 1.90
CA ASN A 79 14.57 20.93 0.54
C ASN A 79 13.64 21.67 -0.42
N THR A 80 12.49 22.12 0.06
CA THR A 80 11.66 22.99 -0.76
C THR A 80 12.08 24.45 -0.55
N HIS A 81 11.95 25.24 -1.60
CA HIS A 81 12.20 26.68 -1.55
C HIS A 81 11.28 27.36 -0.52
N TYR A 82 10.00 26.92 -0.42
CA TYR A 82 9.03 27.48 0.54
C TYR A 82 9.47 27.34 2.00
N GLU A 83 10.06 26.20 2.39
CA GLU A 83 10.49 25.94 3.76
C GLU A 83 11.75 26.73 4.14
N ASN A 84 12.58 27.03 3.15
CA ASN A 84 13.71 27.94 3.29
C ASN A 84 13.28 29.42 3.25
N GLY A 85 11.98 29.71 3.28
CA GLY A 85 11.44 31.06 3.25
C GLY A 85 11.57 31.76 1.91
N ASP A 86 11.92 31.04 0.84
CA ASP A 86 11.98 31.56 -0.52
C ASP A 86 10.58 31.48 -1.15
N PRO A 87 9.97 32.62 -1.53
CA PRO A 87 8.65 32.63 -2.12
C PRO A 87 8.65 32.22 -3.61
N HIS A 88 9.81 32.03 -4.25
CA HIS A 88 9.92 31.83 -5.69
C HIS A 88 10.19 30.37 -6.08
N PRO A 89 9.23 29.64 -6.68
CA PRO A 89 9.37 28.21 -7.02
C PRO A 89 10.54 27.87 -7.97
N ALA A 90 10.86 28.76 -8.90
CA ALA A 90 12.00 28.59 -9.82
C ALA A 90 13.37 28.51 -9.11
N ASN A 91 13.46 28.92 -7.84
CA ASN A 91 14.68 28.86 -7.05
C ASN A 91 14.91 27.49 -6.41
N GLN A 92 14.00 26.52 -6.58
CA GLN A 92 14.19 25.16 -6.07
C GLN A 92 15.57 24.57 -6.41
N ARG A 93 16.08 24.85 -7.62
CA ARG A 93 17.44 24.43 -8.06
C ARG A 93 18.59 24.86 -7.13
N LEU A 94 18.41 25.93 -6.35
CA LEU A 94 19.44 26.45 -5.44
C LEU A 94 19.63 25.57 -4.20
N TYR A 95 18.59 24.81 -3.84
CA TYR A 95 18.58 23.90 -2.69
C TYR A 95 19.08 22.49 -3.07
N THR A 96 19.30 22.25 -4.37
CA THR A 96 19.66 20.94 -4.94
C THR A 96 21.16 20.72 -5.15
N THR A 97 22.02 21.42 -4.38
CA THR A 97 23.48 21.52 -4.64
C THR A 97 24.31 20.82 -3.55
N PRO A 98 25.46 20.20 -3.88
CA PRO A 98 26.37 19.61 -2.88
C PRO A 98 26.71 20.56 -1.73
N GLU A 99 26.95 21.84 -2.03
CA GLU A 99 27.26 22.86 -1.03
C GLU A 99 26.10 23.09 -0.06
N PHE A 100 24.85 23.06 -0.55
CA PHE A 100 23.67 23.14 0.31
C PHE A 100 23.58 21.91 1.23
N TYR A 101 23.74 20.70 0.69
CA TYR A 101 23.68 19.47 1.49
C TYR A 101 24.77 19.41 2.56
N GLN A 102 25.99 19.84 2.25
CA GLN A 102 27.08 19.90 3.24
C GLN A 102 26.74 20.84 4.40
N ARG A 103 26.26 22.05 4.09
CA ARG A 103 25.84 23.02 5.12
C ARG A 103 24.68 22.48 5.92
N TYR A 104 23.71 21.86 5.26
CA TYR A 104 22.56 21.27 5.92
C TYR A 104 22.96 20.12 6.85
N ALA A 105 23.79 19.19 6.37
CA ALA A 105 24.27 18.08 7.18
C ALA A 105 25.08 18.56 8.39
N GLN A 106 25.89 19.61 8.23
CA GLN A 106 26.58 20.25 9.35
C GLN A 106 25.59 20.80 10.38
N TRP A 107 24.54 21.49 9.94
CA TRP A 107 23.49 22.01 10.82
C TRP A 107 22.76 20.90 11.58
N VAL A 108 22.40 19.82 10.88
CA VAL A 108 21.74 18.64 11.47
C VAL A 108 22.64 17.99 12.51
N ARG A 109 23.92 17.78 12.18
CA ARG A 109 24.92 17.21 13.10
C ARG A 109 25.07 18.05 14.36
N THR A 110 25.28 19.37 14.22
CA THR A 110 25.43 20.27 15.37
C THR A 110 24.19 20.27 16.26
N THR A 111 22.99 20.24 15.66
CA THR A 111 21.73 20.17 16.42
C THR A 111 21.63 18.85 17.19
N ALA A 112 21.90 17.71 16.51
CA ALA A 112 21.87 16.39 17.11
C ALA A 112 22.88 16.24 18.24
N GLU A 113 24.10 16.75 18.06
CA GLU A 113 25.17 16.73 19.06
C GLU A 113 24.80 17.48 20.34
N VAL A 114 24.19 18.67 20.22
CA VAL A 114 23.70 19.43 21.37
C VAL A 114 22.63 18.65 22.12
N ILE A 115 21.68 18.05 21.40
CA ILE A 115 20.61 17.25 22.03
C ILE A 115 21.20 16.02 22.72
N LYS A 116 22.00 15.22 22.02
CA LYS A 116 22.56 13.97 22.55
C LYS A 116 23.57 14.18 23.69
N SER A 117 24.23 15.34 23.72
CA SER A 117 25.10 15.71 24.85
C SER A 117 24.30 16.01 26.12
N ALA A 118 23.09 16.56 25.99
CA ALA A 118 22.21 16.88 27.11
C ALA A 118 21.31 15.70 27.51
N VAL A 119 20.81 14.95 26.52
CA VAL A 119 19.84 13.86 26.67
C VAL A 119 20.23 12.69 25.75
N PRO A 120 21.19 11.84 26.15
CA PRO A 120 21.70 10.73 25.33
C PRO A 120 20.59 9.75 24.89
N GLU A 121 19.61 9.52 25.75
CA GLU A 121 18.50 8.57 25.54
C GLU A 121 17.43 9.06 24.55
N MET A 122 17.45 10.34 24.14
CA MET A 122 16.42 10.87 23.25
C MET A 122 16.46 10.16 21.89
N LYS A 123 15.33 9.57 21.47
CA LYS A 123 15.19 8.89 20.17
C LYS A 123 15.07 9.92 19.05
N LEU A 124 16.21 10.29 18.48
CA LEU A 124 16.24 11.20 17.33
C LEU A 124 15.93 10.44 16.04
N VAL A 125 15.25 11.11 15.12
CA VAL A 125 15.01 10.65 13.74
C VAL A 125 15.63 11.65 12.79
N ALA A 126 16.45 11.16 11.86
CA ALA A 126 17.10 12.03 10.90
C ALA A 126 16.05 12.70 10.02
N PRO A 127 16.16 14.03 9.80
CA PRO A 127 15.16 14.76 9.02
C PRO A 127 15.07 14.25 7.58
N PRO A 128 13.88 14.36 6.96
CA PRO A 128 13.70 13.97 5.57
C PRO A 128 14.47 14.92 4.66
N LEU A 129 15.16 14.38 3.66
CA LEU A 129 15.64 15.16 2.51
C LEU A 129 14.46 15.28 1.52
N ALA A 130 13.95 16.50 1.32
CA ALA A 130 12.71 16.70 0.56
C ALA A 130 12.88 16.54 -0.97
N PHE A 131 11.74 16.40 -1.65
CA PHE A 131 11.59 15.97 -3.04
C PHE A 131 11.65 17.13 -4.05
N GLY A 132 12.69 17.16 -4.89
CA GLY A 132 12.80 18.04 -6.05
C GLY A 132 13.14 17.33 -7.37
N LEU A 133 12.89 18.01 -8.49
CA LEU A 133 13.10 17.57 -9.88
C LEU A 133 14.53 17.11 -10.22
N ASN A 134 15.50 17.29 -9.31
CA ASN A 134 16.92 17.01 -9.53
C ASN A 134 17.64 16.35 -8.34
N GLU A 135 16.95 15.89 -7.30
CA GLU A 135 17.60 15.60 -6.02
C GLU A 135 17.85 14.13 -5.66
N ASP A 136 19.05 13.99 -5.10
CA ASP A 136 19.59 12.97 -4.19
C ASP A 136 19.84 11.59 -4.70
N GLY A 137 20.36 11.56 -5.92
CA GLY A 137 20.92 10.35 -6.51
C GLY A 137 19.89 9.26 -6.62
N ASN A 138 18.58 9.58 -6.75
CA ASN A 138 17.44 8.67 -6.78
C ASN A 138 17.89 7.21 -6.93
N PRO A 139 18.09 6.49 -5.82
CA PRO A 139 18.72 5.19 -5.91
C PRO A 139 17.90 4.30 -6.83
N ASP A 140 18.56 3.47 -7.63
CA ASP A 140 17.88 2.40 -8.35
C ASP A 140 17.40 1.32 -7.36
N SER A 141 16.81 0.24 -7.87
CA SER A 141 16.36 -0.87 -7.02
C SER A 141 17.49 -1.57 -6.26
N GLN A 142 18.76 -1.33 -6.61
CA GLN A 142 19.93 -1.85 -5.93
C GLN A 142 20.56 -0.83 -4.97
N GLY A 143 19.96 0.35 -4.80
CA GLY A 143 20.53 1.39 -3.96
C GLY A 143 21.66 2.18 -4.62
N ASN A 144 21.91 2.04 -5.93
CA ASN A 144 22.98 2.79 -6.60
C ASN A 144 22.52 4.19 -6.99
N PRO A 145 23.33 5.23 -6.74
CA PRO A 145 22.92 6.59 -7.04
C PRO A 145 22.91 6.89 -8.55
N THR A 146 21.81 7.45 -9.05
CA THR A 146 21.63 7.75 -10.50
C THR A 146 22.56 8.84 -11.06
N ARG A 147 23.20 9.65 -10.20
CA ARG A 147 24.13 10.73 -10.60
C ARG A 147 25.50 10.63 -9.92
N GLY A 148 25.89 9.45 -9.45
CA GLY A 148 27.21 9.19 -8.82
C GLY A 148 27.37 9.68 -7.37
N TRP A 149 26.43 10.48 -6.86
CA TRP A 149 26.34 10.93 -5.47
C TRP A 149 24.87 10.92 -5.01
N ALA A 150 24.66 10.87 -3.70
CA ALA A 150 23.36 11.03 -3.05
C ALA A 150 23.46 12.06 -1.91
N GLY A 151 22.40 12.81 -1.61
CA GLY A 151 22.42 13.78 -0.49
C GLY A 151 22.80 13.14 0.86
N TYR A 152 22.44 11.85 1.04
CA TYR A 152 22.85 11.06 2.20
C TYR A 152 24.37 10.82 2.31
N ASP A 153 25.17 11.02 1.26
CA ASP A 153 26.64 10.95 1.33
C ASP A 153 27.20 11.92 2.36
N TYR A 154 26.49 13.02 2.67
CA TYR A 154 26.91 14.02 3.65
C TYR A 154 26.33 13.78 5.05
N LEU A 155 25.33 12.91 5.19
CA LEU A 155 24.55 12.75 6.42
C LEU A 155 24.65 11.34 7.02
N HIS A 156 25.04 10.32 6.26
CA HIS A 156 24.98 8.92 6.68
C HIS A 156 25.76 8.62 7.97
N GLU A 157 26.94 9.23 8.18
CA GLU A 157 27.69 9.09 9.44
C GLU A 157 26.92 9.71 10.61
N THR A 158 26.31 10.88 10.39
CA THR A 158 25.51 11.53 11.43
C THR A 158 24.30 10.66 11.78
N ILE A 159 23.64 10.06 10.78
CA ILE A 159 22.51 9.13 10.94
C ILE A 159 22.90 7.93 11.80
N ARG A 160 24.04 7.31 11.49
CA ARG A 160 24.56 6.20 12.27
C ARG A 160 24.89 6.62 13.70
N ASP A 161 25.60 7.73 13.87
CA ASP A 161 26.25 8.08 15.13
C ASP A 161 25.31 8.80 16.12
N TYR A 162 24.30 9.54 15.64
CA TYR A 162 23.40 10.34 16.48
C TYR A 162 21.92 9.96 16.38
N PHE A 163 21.51 9.23 15.34
CA PHE A 163 20.11 8.85 15.12
C PHE A 163 19.88 7.35 15.23
N ASP A 164 20.91 6.58 15.61
CA ASP A 164 20.90 5.11 15.68
C ASP A 164 20.38 4.46 14.39
N GLY A 165 20.75 5.03 13.24
CA GLY A 165 20.31 4.52 11.94
C GLY A 165 18.85 4.87 11.57
N ARG A 166 18.14 5.68 12.36
CA ARG A 166 16.74 6.05 12.10
C ARG A 166 16.64 7.27 11.19
N LEU A 167 15.89 7.15 10.11
CA LEU A 167 15.59 8.26 9.19
C LEU A 167 14.09 8.43 8.95
N ALA A 168 13.69 9.65 8.64
CA ALA A 168 12.36 9.96 8.17
C ALA A 168 12.29 9.86 6.64
N PHE A 169 11.19 9.32 6.14
CA PHE A 169 10.83 9.35 4.72
C PHE A 169 9.44 9.94 4.56
N GLN A 170 9.30 10.94 3.70
CA GLN A 170 8.01 11.57 3.44
C GLN A 170 7.29 10.91 2.28
N GLY A 171 6.16 10.26 2.54
CA GLY A 171 5.44 9.48 1.54
C GLY A 171 4.48 10.29 0.67
N TYR A 172 4.95 11.16 -0.23
CA TYR A 172 4.06 11.85 -1.17
C TYR A 172 3.58 10.91 -2.29
N TRP A 173 2.42 10.28 -2.07
CA TRP A 173 1.89 9.25 -2.98
C TRP A 173 0.89 9.77 -4.02
N GLY A 174 0.96 11.06 -4.38
CA GLY A 174 0.08 11.61 -5.40
C GLY A 174 0.31 13.08 -5.69
N THR A 175 -0.25 13.55 -6.80
CA THR A 175 -0.36 14.99 -7.10
C THR A 175 -1.78 15.45 -6.74
N PRO A 176 -1.94 16.45 -5.86
CA PRO A 176 -3.26 17.03 -5.55
C PRO A 176 -4.02 17.60 -6.76
N ALA A 177 -3.31 17.80 -7.87
CA ALA A 177 -3.83 18.43 -9.08
C ALA A 177 -4.48 17.47 -10.08
N LEU A 178 -4.25 16.15 -10.01
CA LEU A 178 -4.64 15.24 -11.09
C LEU A 178 -5.89 14.39 -10.86
N GLY A 179 -6.33 14.16 -9.61
CA GLY A 179 -7.50 13.33 -9.35
C GLY A 179 -7.28 11.86 -9.77
N ALA A 180 -7.50 10.95 -8.83
CA ALA A 180 -7.11 9.54 -8.91
C ALA A 180 -5.59 9.28 -9.03
N VAL A 181 -5.12 8.35 -8.21
CA VAL A 181 -3.76 7.79 -8.28
C VAL A 181 -3.57 7.09 -9.64
N PRO A 182 -2.58 7.49 -10.46
CA PRO A 182 -2.29 6.82 -11.74
C PRO A 182 -1.93 5.35 -11.57
N ASP A 183 -2.22 4.51 -12.58
CA ASP A 183 -1.98 3.06 -12.55
C ASP A 183 -0.53 2.66 -12.17
N TRP A 184 0.46 3.51 -12.49
CA TRP A 184 1.86 3.26 -12.17
C TRP A 184 2.19 3.35 -10.67
N LEU A 185 1.35 3.98 -9.84
CA LEU A 185 1.58 4.07 -8.38
C LEU A 185 1.36 2.70 -7.70
N TYR A 186 0.61 1.82 -8.35
CA TYR A 186 0.21 0.51 -7.87
C TYR A 186 1.17 -0.62 -8.24
N GLU A 187 2.01 -0.45 -9.26
CA GLU A 187 3.02 -1.45 -9.60
C GLU A 187 4.31 -1.13 -8.85
N PRO A 188 4.82 -1.97 -7.92
CA PRO A 188 6.06 -1.68 -7.18
C PRO A 188 7.27 -1.39 -8.11
N GLY A 189 7.29 -2.01 -9.29
CA GLY A 189 8.31 -1.78 -10.32
C GLY A 189 8.20 -0.42 -11.03
N LEU A 190 6.99 0.12 -11.23
CA LEU A 190 6.75 1.42 -11.89
C LEU A 190 6.60 2.58 -10.90
N SER A 191 6.07 2.31 -9.70
CA SER A 191 5.90 3.20 -8.55
C SER A 191 7.22 3.59 -7.86
N SER A 192 8.32 3.17 -8.49
CA SER A 192 9.71 3.58 -8.29
C SER A 192 9.94 5.07 -8.02
N TRP A 193 9.04 5.95 -8.46
CA TRP A 193 9.17 7.39 -8.32
C TRP A 193 8.57 7.95 -7.03
N TYR A 194 7.62 7.25 -6.36
CA TYR A 194 6.85 7.84 -5.27
C TYR A 194 6.55 6.91 -4.07
N ALA A 195 5.77 5.83 -4.21
CA ALA A 195 5.25 5.11 -3.03
C ALA A 195 6.26 4.18 -2.35
N PHE A 196 7.03 3.42 -3.13
CA PHE A 196 7.97 2.41 -2.62
C PHE A 196 9.43 2.86 -2.61
N ARG A 197 9.68 4.15 -2.81
CA ARG A 197 11.05 4.68 -2.89
C ARG A 197 11.83 4.50 -1.59
N TRP A 198 11.15 4.39 -0.45
CA TRP A 198 11.77 4.09 0.84
C TRP A 198 12.61 2.81 0.81
N GLN A 199 12.17 1.76 0.08
CA GLN A 199 12.93 0.50 -0.06
C GLN A 199 14.30 0.73 -0.71
N ARG A 200 14.36 1.65 -1.68
CA ARG A 200 15.61 2.01 -2.37
C ARG A 200 16.52 2.85 -1.50
N VAL A 201 15.94 3.66 -0.62
CA VAL A 201 16.71 4.37 0.41
C VAL A 201 17.32 3.36 1.39
N LEU A 202 16.55 2.37 1.86
CA LEU A 202 17.11 1.30 2.70
C LEU A 202 18.24 0.55 1.98
N ALA A 203 18.02 0.14 0.72
CA ALA A 203 19.05 -0.50 -0.09
C ALA A 203 20.29 0.39 -0.30
N LEU A 204 20.13 1.70 -0.46
CA LEU A 204 21.26 2.65 -0.53
C LEU A 204 22.08 2.58 0.76
N PHE A 205 21.45 2.58 1.93
CA PHE A 205 22.16 2.51 3.22
C PHE A 205 22.91 1.20 3.40
N GLU A 206 22.26 0.08 3.09
CA GLU A 206 22.87 -1.25 3.19
C GLU A 206 24.04 -1.41 2.21
N ASN A 207 23.82 -1.07 0.94
CA ASN A 207 24.77 -1.36 -0.12
C ASN A 207 25.90 -0.34 -0.19
N ARG A 208 25.61 0.95 0.05
CA ARG A 208 26.61 2.02 -0.07
C ARG A 208 27.25 2.38 1.27
N TYR A 209 26.46 2.55 2.32
CA TYR A 209 26.95 3.03 3.62
C TYR A 209 27.27 1.92 4.62
N LYS A 210 26.90 0.67 4.29
CA LYS A 210 27.25 -0.54 5.04
C LYS A 210 26.69 -0.57 6.46
N PHE A 211 25.47 -0.09 6.64
CA PHE A 211 24.71 -0.32 7.87
C PHE A 211 23.21 -0.42 7.59
N GLU A 212 22.51 -1.16 8.44
CA GLU A 212 21.08 -1.32 8.40
C GLU A 212 20.40 -0.08 8.99
N ALA A 213 19.48 0.50 8.22
CA ALA A 213 18.77 1.70 8.61
C ALA A 213 17.30 1.38 8.91
N GLN A 214 16.71 2.10 9.84
CA GLN A 214 15.28 2.04 10.14
C GLN A 214 14.59 3.29 9.63
N ILE A 215 13.33 3.17 9.23
CA ILE A 215 12.60 4.25 8.59
C ILE A 215 11.27 4.54 9.27
N ILE A 216 10.99 5.83 9.44
CA ILE A 216 9.67 6.33 9.77
C ILE A 216 9.07 6.93 8.52
N ILE A 217 7.99 6.33 8.03
CA ILE A 217 7.26 6.84 6.89
C ILE A 217 6.22 7.82 7.41
N ASP A 218 6.43 9.08 7.09
CA ASP A 218 5.69 10.20 7.66
C ASP A 218 4.92 10.93 6.56
N GLU A 219 3.68 11.33 6.84
CA GLU A 219 2.79 11.95 5.84
C GLU A 219 2.63 11.10 4.58
N ALA A 220 2.49 9.79 4.76
CA ALA A 220 2.09 8.90 3.70
C ALA A 220 0.75 9.36 3.10
N GLY A 221 0.71 9.46 1.77
CA GLY A 221 -0.47 9.83 1.03
C GLY A 221 -0.56 11.31 0.65
N SER A 222 -1.21 11.55 -0.49
CA SER A 222 -1.80 12.84 -0.85
C SER A 222 -3.15 12.57 -1.51
N PHE A 223 -3.97 11.79 -0.82
CA PHE A 223 -5.25 11.33 -1.32
C PHE A 223 -6.28 12.46 -1.24
N GLY A 224 -7.01 12.66 -2.34
CA GLY A 224 -8.12 13.60 -2.33
C GLY A 224 -9.28 13.02 -1.53
N PRO A 225 -10.04 13.84 -0.78
CA PRO A 225 -11.19 13.36 0.00
C PRO A 225 -12.30 12.73 -0.87
N ALA A 226 -12.27 12.92 -2.20
CA ALA A 226 -13.22 12.35 -3.15
C ALA A 226 -12.67 11.12 -3.91
N ASP A 227 -11.53 10.56 -3.50
CA ASP A 227 -11.00 9.34 -4.12
C ASP A 227 -11.78 8.11 -3.60
N PRO A 228 -12.58 7.43 -4.45
CA PRO A 228 -13.37 6.26 -4.03
C PRO A 228 -12.49 5.08 -3.60
N ASP A 229 -11.22 5.06 -4.04
CA ASP A 229 -10.27 3.98 -3.80
C ASP A 229 -9.35 4.29 -2.59
N PHE A 230 -9.59 5.40 -1.85
CA PHE A 230 -8.70 5.90 -0.79
C PHE A 230 -8.35 4.85 0.28
N THR A 231 -9.36 4.15 0.82
CA THR A 231 -9.12 3.15 1.87
C THR A 231 -8.40 1.93 1.34
N ASP A 232 -8.72 1.48 0.12
CA ASP A 232 -8.04 0.33 -0.51
C ASP A 232 -6.56 0.62 -0.72
N GLN A 233 -6.27 1.82 -1.25
CA GLN A 233 -4.92 2.32 -1.41
C GLN A 233 -4.19 2.39 -0.07
N LEU A 234 -4.81 2.98 0.95
CA LEU A 234 -4.21 3.12 2.28
C LEU A 234 -3.89 1.75 2.88
N ILE A 235 -4.86 0.83 2.92
CA ILE A 235 -4.71 -0.54 3.41
C ILE A 235 -3.54 -1.23 2.73
N TYR A 236 -3.50 -1.21 1.39
CA TYR A 236 -2.45 -1.88 0.65
C TYR A 236 -1.07 -1.31 0.96
N TYR A 237 -0.88 0.01 0.84
CA TYR A 237 0.43 0.60 1.09
C TYR A 237 0.86 0.40 2.53
N ALA A 238 -0.07 0.42 3.49
CA ALA A 238 0.24 0.12 4.87
C ALA A 238 0.78 -1.30 5.00
N GLN A 239 0.07 -2.30 4.43
CA GLN A 239 0.52 -3.70 4.36
C GLN A 239 1.94 -3.83 3.77
N GLN A 240 2.19 -3.17 2.65
CA GLN A 240 3.49 -3.25 1.97
C GLN A 240 4.62 -2.54 2.73
N CYS A 241 4.31 -1.46 3.47
CA CYS A 241 5.31 -0.79 4.29
C CYS A 241 5.62 -1.60 5.54
N LEU A 242 4.59 -2.07 6.25
CA LEU A 242 4.77 -2.78 7.52
C LEU A 242 5.18 -4.25 7.40
N SER A 243 5.15 -4.81 6.18
CA SER A 243 5.75 -6.13 5.96
C SER A 243 7.28 -6.12 6.12
N ASP A 244 7.90 -4.93 6.13
CA ASP A 244 9.31 -4.71 6.38
C ASP A 244 9.52 -4.19 7.80
N GLU A 245 10.16 -4.99 8.65
CA GLU A 245 10.39 -4.68 10.08
C GLU A 245 11.25 -3.42 10.30
N ARG A 246 11.98 -2.97 9.27
CA ARG A 246 12.75 -1.72 9.32
C ARG A 246 11.83 -0.49 9.30
N VAL A 247 10.56 -0.63 8.90
CA VAL A 247 9.55 0.42 9.01
C VAL A 247 8.95 0.42 10.43
N ILE A 248 9.44 1.32 11.27
CA ILE A 248 9.10 1.35 12.70
C ILE A 248 7.90 2.24 13.04
N SER A 249 7.43 3.07 12.09
CA SER A 249 6.33 4.01 12.27
C SER A 249 5.79 4.50 10.92
N LEU A 250 4.46 4.55 10.78
CA LEU A 250 3.77 4.95 9.55
C LEU A 250 2.60 5.89 9.87
N SER A 251 2.70 7.16 9.44
CA SER A 251 1.66 8.17 9.62
C SER A 251 1.05 8.58 8.28
N TYR A 252 -0.27 8.79 8.25
CA TYR A 252 -0.99 9.21 7.05
C TYR A 252 -1.45 10.66 7.12
N ALA A 253 -1.27 11.39 6.01
CA ALA A 253 -1.77 12.75 5.85
C ALA A 253 -2.77 12.83 4.70
N THR A 254 -3.94 13.40 4.97
CA THR A 254 -4.91 13.80 3.95
C THR A 254 -4.68 15.26 3.62
N TRP A 255 -4.52 15.58 2.33
CA TRP A 255 -4.23 16.93 1.88
C TRP A 255 -5.50 17.59 1.34
N ALA A 256 -5.96 18.64 2.02
CA ALA A 256 -6.96 19.56 1.50
C ALA A 256 -6.33 20.96 1.45
N ASN A 257 -6.41 21.64 0.30
CA ASN A 257 -5.90 23.01 0.18
C ASN A 257 -6.75 23.94 1.08
N PRO A 258 -6.18 24.51 2.16
CA PRO A 258 -6.94 25.34 3.09
C PRO A 258 -7.50 26.61 2.42
N ALA A 259 -6.85 27.09 1.36
CA ALA A 259 -7.28 28.28 0.62
C ALA A 259 -8.53 28.04 -0.25
N LYS A 260 -8.98 26.78 -0.39
CA LYS A 260 -10.24 26.43 -1.09
C LYS A 260 -11.40 26.17 -0.12
N ASP A 261 -11.17 26.17 1.19
CA ASP A 261 -12.23 26.13 2.19
C ASP A 261 -12.73 27.56 2.45
N PRO A 262 -13.98 27.90 2.12
CA PRO A 262 -14.53 29.25 2.31
C PRO A 262 -14.58 29.69 3.78
N LEU A 263 -14.34 28.80 4.75
CA LEU A 263 -14.41 29.07 6.18
C LEU A 263 -13.05 29.02 6.89
N TYR A 264 -11.96 28.67 6.20
CA TYR A 264 -10.62 28.56 6.79
C TYR A 264 -10.61 27.71 8.09
N ARG A 265 -11.46 26.69 8.18
CA ARG A 265 -11.57 25.85 9.37
C ARG A 265 -10.34 24.95 9.46
N ALA A 266 -9.71 24.91 10.64
CA ALA A 266 -8.65 23.96 10.90
C ALA A 266 -9.21 22.52 10.79
N ASN A 267 -8.66 21.72 9.88
CA ASN A 267 -8.93 20.28 9.72
C ASN A 267 -10.34 19.85 9.28
N ALA A 268 -11.01 20.57 8.37
CA ALA A 268 -12.33 20.19 7.81
C ALA A 268 -12.33 18.96 6.87
N TRP A 269 -11.18 18.31 6.63
CA TRP A 269 -11.09 17.23 5.63
C TRP A 269 -11.92 15.99 5.98
N VAL A 270 -12.10 15.69 7.27
CA VAL A 270 -12.91 14.56 7.76
C VAL A 270 -14.37 14.71 7.33
N GLU A 271 -14.88 15.94 7.29
CA GLU A 271 -16.24 16.26 6.86
C GLU A 271 -16.44 16.11 5.33
N HIS A 272 -15.35 15.92 4.58
CA HIS A 272 -15.36 15.85 3.12
C HIS A 272 -15.12 14.45 2.56
N ILE A 273 -14.85 13.45 3.41
CA ILE A 273 -14.71 12.06 3.00
C ILE A 273 -16.11 11.43 2.90
N PRO A 274 -16.57 11.03 1.70
CA PRO A 274 -17.78 10.22 1.56
C PRO A 274 -17.62 8.92 2.34
N ASP A 275 -18.67 8.48 3.03
CA ASP A 275 -18.71 7.18 3.71
C ASP A 275 -17.55 6.93 4.70
N LEU A 276 -17.15 7.98 5.43
CA LEU A 276 -16.06 7.93 6.41
C LEU A 276 -16.20 6.79 7.42
N GLU A 277 -17.42 6.48 7.89
CA GLU A 277 -17.66 5.42 8.87
C GLU A 277 -17.26 4.06 8.32
N HIS A 278 -17.67 3.72 7.10
CA HIS A 278 -17.26 2.51 6.41
C HIS A 278 -15.73 2.46 6.20
N HIS A 279 -15.12 3.58 5.80
CA HIS A 279 -13.67 3.66 5.68
C HIS A 279 -12.94 3.39 7.02
N LEU A 280 -13.45 3.92 8.13
CA LEU A 280 -12.91 3.68 9.47
C LEU A 280 -13.11 2.24 9.93
N GLU A 281 -14.29 1.66 9.70
CA GLU A 281 -14.59 0.25 9.99
C GLU A 281 -13.64 -0.69 9.26
N ARG A 282 -13.41 -0.45 7.97
CA ARG A 282 -12.49 -1.25 7.15
C ARG A 282 -11.05 -1.12 7.60
N LEU A 283 -10.60 0.08 7.99
CA LEU A 283 -9.27 0.29 8.54
C LEU A 283 -9.10 -0.38 9.92
N ALA A 284 -10.15 -0.38 10.74
CA ALA A 284 -10.15 -1.01 12.06
C ALA A 284 -10.23 -2.55 11.98
N ALA A 285 -10.88 -3.10 10.95
CA ALA A 285 -11.03 -4.54 10.73
C ALA A 285 -9.82 -5.19 10.05
N MET A 286 -8.82 -4.40 9.65
CA MET A 286 -7.62 -4.90 9.00
C MET A 286 -6.83 -5.80 9.96
N PRO A 287 -6.47 -7.04 9.55
CA PRO A 287 -5.74 -7.95 10.43
C PRO A 287 -4.40 -7.36 10.85
N ASP A 288 -3.97 -7.67 12.08
CA ASP A 288 -2.64 -7.31 12.57
C ASP A 288 -1.58 -7.86 11.60
N VAL A 289 -0.65 -7.01 11.16
CA VAL A 289 0.50 -7.46 10.38
C VAL A 289 1.42 -8.20 11.33
N PHE A 290 1.42 -9.53 11.25
CA PHE A 290 2.38 -10.36 11.98
C PHE A 290 3.76 -10.20 11.33
N ILE A 291 4.67 -9.56 12.05
CA ILE A 291 6.09 -9.49 11.69
C ILE A 291 6.66 -10.90 11.87
N ILE A 292 7.17 -11.50 10.79
CA ILE A 292 7.92 -12.76 10.87
C ILE A 292 9.30 -12.40 11.43
N GLU A 293 9.58 -12.77 12.68
CA GLU A 293 10.90 -12.50 13.29
C GLU A 293 12.04 -13.16 12.47
N PRO A 294 13.19 -12.48 12.29
CA PRO A 294 14.34 -13.08 11.62
C PRO A 294 14.94 -14.21 12.47
N LEU A 295 15.24 -15.34 11.82
CA LEU A 295 16.06 -16.41 12.41
C LEU A 295 17.46 -15.85 12.75
N GLY A 296 17.70 -15.58 14.03
CA GLY A 296 18.99 -15.10 14.53
C GLY A 296 20.13 -16.11 14.43
N GLU A 297 21.32 -15.63 14.05
CA GLU A 297 22.58 -16.38 14.02
C GLU A 297 23.04 -16.79 15.43
N ALA A 298 22.86 -18.06 15.79
CA ALA A 298 23.79 -18.93 16.52
C ALA A 298 23.04 -20.01 17.33
N GLY A 299 23.26 -21.27 16.95
CA GLY A 299 22.92 -22.42 17.77
C GLY A 299 22.13 -23.48 17.01
N MET A 300 22.81 -24.53 16.56
CA MET A 300 22.13 -25.77 16.19
C MET A 300 21.28 -26.25 17.36
N ILE A 301 19.98 -26.43 17.13
CA ILE A 301 19.09 -27.13 18.07
C ILE A 301 18.84 -28.53 17.54
N ASP A 302 18.99 -29.48 18.46
CA ASP A 302 18.63 -30.89 18.35
C ASP A 302 17.19 -31.06 17.83
N LEU A 303 17.06 -31.69 16.66
CA LEU A 303 15.80 -31.91 15.94
C LEU A 303 14.94 -33.02 16.57
N SER A 304 15.38 -33.68 17.65
CA SER A 304 14.62 -34.76 18.27
C SER A 304 13.35 -34.28 19.01
N GLY A 305 13.24 -32.99 19.34
CA GLY A 305 12.04 -32.36 19.92
C GLY A 305 11.15 -31.60 18.93
N LEU A 306 11.58 -31.44 17.66
CA LEU A 306 10.86 -30.67 16.64
C LEU A 306 9.80 -31.48 15.90
N ALA A 307 9.72 -32.80 16.12
CA ALA A 307 8.65 -33.63 15.59
C ALA A 307 7.31 -33.48 16.34
N GLU A 308 7.31 -32.87 17.54
CA GLU A 308 6.10 -32.73 18.37
C GLU A 308 5.61 -31.26 18.50
N ALA A 309 6.34 -30.29 17.92
CA ALA A 309 5.96 -28.87 17.94
C ALA A 309 5.59 -28.29 16.56
N THR A 310 5.72 -29.06 15.47
CA THR A 310 5.20 -28.74 14.13
C THR A 310 3.70 -29.03 13.97
N THR A 311 3.00 -29.34 15.06
CA THR A 311 1.54 -29.43 15.13
C THR A 311 1.01 -28.43 16.15
N ARG A 312 1.26 -27.15 15.92
CA ARG A 312 0.24 -26.16 16.25
C ARG A 312 -0.35 -25.72 14.93
N GLU A 313 -1.48 -26.35 14.65
CA GLU A 313 -2.42 -26.00 13.62
C GLU A 313 -2.49 -24.47 13.51
N ALA A 314 -2.44 -23.99 12.27
CA ALA A 314 -3.10 -22.74 11.94
C ALA A 314 -4.43 -22.72 12.70
N VAL A 315 -4.81 -21.59 13.28
CA VAL A 315 -6.22 -21.37 13.60
C VAL A 315 -6.93 -21.30 12.25
N VAL A 316 -7.15 -22.48 11.67
CA VAL A 316 -8.27 -22.82 10.84
C VAL A 316 -9.43 -22.53 11.76
N ASP A 317 -10.20 -21.50 11.42
CA ASP A 317 -11.55 -21.37 11.93
C ASP A 317 -12.19 -22.75 11.79
N GLU A 318 -12.40 -23.47 12.90
CA GLU A 318 -13.07 -24.78 12.93
C GLU A 318 -14.54 -24.53 12.58
N GLN A 319 -14.78 -24.21 11.32
CA GLN A 319 -16.03 -24.41 10.64
C GLN A 319 -15.98 -25.83 10.05
N PRO A 320 -17.07 -26.60 10.16
CA PRO A 320 -17.07 -28.03 9.87
C PRO A 320 -16.50 -28.30 8.47
N GLU A 321 -15.64 -29.32 8.36
CA GLU A 321 -15.03 -29.82 7.14
C GLU A 321 -16.06 -29.90 5.99
N THR A 322 -16.13 -28.83 5.21
CA THR A 322 -16.79 -28.85 3.91
C THR A 322 -15.71 -29.25 2.93
N LEU A 323 -15.88 -30.41 2.26
CA LEU A 323 -15.01 -30.87 1.18
C LEU A 323 -14.73 -29.70 0.22
N GLU A 324 -13.54 -29.13 0.30
CA GLU A 324 -13.17 -27.98 -0.52
C GLU A 324 -13.11 -28.44 -1.99
N ARG A 325 -13.84 -27.73 -2.86
CA ARG A 325 -13.89 -28.05 -4.29
C ARG A 325 -12.47 -28.00 -4.87
N THR A 326 -12.04 -29.07 -5.52
CA THR A 326 -10.72 -29.15 -6.17
C THR A 326 -10.82 -28.97 -7.67
N ILE A 327 -9.72 -28.54 -8.28
CA ILE A 327 -9.57 -28.31 -9.72
C ILE A 327 -8.29 -28.96 -10.23
N ARG A 328 -8.35 -29.58 -11.41
CA ARG A 328 -7.20 -30.16 -12.13
C ARG A 328 -6.69 -29.17 -13.18
N VAL A 329 -5.49 -28.66 -13.00
CA VAL A 329 -4.89 -27.59 -13.81
C VAL A 329 -3.79 -28.16 -14.69
N LEU A 330 -3.90 -27.95 -16.01
CA LEU A 330 -2.89 -28.33 -17.00
C LEU A 330 -1.86 -27.19 -17.19
N PHE A 331 -0.59 -27.49 -16.96
CA PHE A 331 0.52 -26.56 -17.13
C PHE A 331 1.17 -26.67 -18.52
N GLU A 332 2.00 -25.70 -18.89
CA GLU A 332 2.61 -25.60 -20.23
C GLU A 332 3.58 -26.73 -20.58
N ASP A 333 4.15 -27.41 -19.59
CA ASP A 333 5.00 -28.60 -19.71
C ASP A 333 4.20 -29.92 -19.64
N ASP A 334 2.89 -29.86 -19.93
CA ASP A 334 1.93 -30.97 -20.01
C ASP A 334 1.67 -31.73 -18.69
N HIS A 335 2.18 -31.25 -17.55
CA HIS A 335 1.81 -31.84 -16.26
C HIS A 335 0.46 -31.31 -15.75
N VAL A 336 -0.20 -32.12 -14.92
CA VAL A 336 -1.48 -31.77 -14.29
C VAL A 336 -1.33 -31.75 -12.78
N GLU A 337 -1.73 -30.64 -12.16
CA GLU A 337 -1.78 -30.50 -10.71
C GLU A 337 -3.23 -30.42 -10.23
N THR A 338 -3.56 -31.14 -9.15
CA THR A 338 -4.85 -31.02 -8.47
C THR A 338 -4.69 -30.14 -7.25
N MET A 339 -5.47 -29.07 -7.14
CA MET A 339 -5.40 -28.14 -6.01
C MET A 339 -6.78 -27.66 -5.58
N PRO A 340 -6.93 -27.13 -4.35
CA PRO A 340 -8.17 -26.47 -3.95
C PRO A 340 -8.48 -25.27 -4.85
N LEU A 341 -9.75 -25.08 -5.18
CA LEU A 341 -10.19 -24.02 -6.09
C LEU A 341 -9.82 -22.63 -5.55
N GLU A 342 -9.96 -22.39 -4.25
CA GLU A 342 -9.56 -21.13 -3.64
C GLU A 342 -8.04 -20.91 -3.73
N THR A 343 -7.23 -21.96 -3.64
CA THR A 343 -5.77 -21.87 -3.84
C THR A 343 -5.41 -21.52 -5.28
N TYR A 344 -6.12 -22.10 -6.26
CA TYR A 344 -5.98 -21.76 -7.67
C TYR A 344 -6.28 -20.27 -7.94
N LEU A 345 -7.34 -19.73 -7.33
CA LEU A 345 -7.73 -18.34 -7.52
C LEU A 345 -6.69 -17.32 -7.05
N ARG A 346 -5.90 -17.66 -6.02
CA ARG A 346 -4.80 -16.80 -5.52
C ARG A 346 -3.70 -16.56 -6.57
N ALA A 347 -3.63 -17.40 -7.60
CA ALA A 347 -2.72 -17.24 -8.73
C ALA A 347 -3.42 -16.71 -10.00
N VAL A 348 -4.75 -16.68 -10.04
CA VAL A 348 -5.53 -16.20 -11.20
C VAL A 348 -5.96 -14.76 -11.03
N VAL A 349 -6.61 -14.42 -9.91
CA VAL A 349 -7.20 -13.09 -9.71
C VAL A 349 -6.17 -11.97 -9.87
N PRO A 350 -5.01 -11.98 -9.19
CA PRO A 350 -4.01 -10.93 -9.35
C PRO A 350 -3.25 -10.99 -10.70
N ALA A 351 -3.35 -12.12 -11.41
CA ALA A 351 -2.79 -12.26 -12.74
C ALA A 351 -3.72 -11.64 -13.80
N GLU A 352 -5.03 -11.75 -13.62
CA GLU A 352 -6.07 -11.27 -14.53
C GLU A 352 -6.47 -9.80 -14.31
N MET A 353 -6.53 -9.37 -13.05
CA MET A 353 -6.88 -8.01 -12.68
C MET A 353 -5.83 -7.49 -11.71
N PRO A 354 -5.32 -6.25 -11.91
CA PRO A 354 -4.43 -5.65 -10.93
C PRO A 354 -5.10 -5.66 -9.56
N ALA A 355 -4.43 -6.26 -8.56
CA ALA A 355 -4.99 -6.45 -7.22
C ALA A 355 -5.33 -5.12 -6.52
N LEU A 356 -4.91 -4.00 -7.08
CA LEU A 356 -5.07 -2.66 -6.54
C LEU A 356 -6.21 -1.86 -7.16
N TRP A 357 -6.95 -2.51 -8.05
CA TRP A 357 -8.21 -1.97 -8.51
C TRP A 357 -9.24 -1.96 -7.36
N PRO A 358 -10.30 -1.15 -7.46
CA PRO A 358 -11.27 -0.99 -6.38
C PRO A 358 -11.72 -2.35 -5.86
N PHE A 359 -11.81 -2.53 -4.55
CA PHE A 359 -11.99 -3.84 -3.94
C PHE A 359 -13.24 -4.58 -4.46
N GLU A 360 -14.32 -3.83 -4.71
CA GLU A 360 -15.56 -4.35 -5.30
C GLU A 360 -15.37 -4.88 -6.74
N ALA A 361 -14.48 -4.29 -7.53
CA ALA A 361 -14.09 -4.82 -8.83
C ALA A 361 -13.26 -6.11 -8.70
N VAL A 362 -12.35 -6.16 -7.73
CA VAL A 362 -11.53 -7.36 -7.44
C VAL A 362 -12.41 -8.51 -6.93
N LYS A 363 -13.41 -8.24 -6.08
CA LYS A 363 -14.45 -9.21 -5.68
C LYS A 363 -15.25 -9.72 -6.87
N ALA A 364 -15.69 -8.82 -7.76
CA ALA A 364 -16.39 -9.21 -8.98
C ALA A 364 -15.52 -10.11 -9.87
N GLN A 365 -14.23 -9.79 -10.02
CA GLN A 365 -13.28 -10.64 -10.74
C GLN A 365 -13.06 -11.98 -10.05
N ALA A 366 -12.96 -12.03 -8.72
CA ALA A 366 -12.82 -13.27 -7.97
C ALA A 366 -14.01 -14.21 -8.20
N ILE A 367 -15.24 -13.69 -8.11
CA ILE A 367 -16.47 -14.46 -8.36
C ILE A 367 -16.55 -14.90 -9.83
N ALA A 368 -16.27 -14.02 -10.79
CA ALA A 368 -16.27 -14.37 -12.21
C ALA A 368 -15.23 -15.47 -12.51
N SER A 369 -14.02 -15.35 -11.93
CA SER A 369 -12.94 -16.33 -12.12
C SER A 369 -13.30 -17.68 -11.50
N ARG A 370 -13.86 -17.68 -10.28
CA ARG A 370 -14.36 -18.87 -9.59
C ARG A 370 -15.47 -19.55 -10.37
N THR A 371 -16.41 -18.77 -10.90
CA THR A 371 -17.53 -19.27 -11.70
C THR A 371 -17.04 -19.91 -12.99
N TYR A 372 -16.12 -19.27 -13.70
CA TYR A 372 -15.53 -19.83 -14.93
C TYR A 372 -14.77 -21.14 -14.65
N ALA A 373 -13.99 -21.19 -13.57
CA ALA A 373 -13.28 -22.38 -13.15
C ALA A 373 -14.26 -23.52 -12.78
N GLN A 374 -15.33 -23.22 -12.03
CA GLN A 374 -16.39 -24.18 -11.70
C GLN A 374 -17.12 -24.68 -12.95
N TYR A 375 -17.44 -23.79 -13.89
CA TYR A 375 -18.03 -24.15 -15.18
C TYR A 375 -17.12 -25.10 -15.97
N ALA A 376 -15.80 -24.87 -15.95
CA ALA A 376 -14.81 -25.73 -16.59
C ALA A 376 -14.70 -27.12 -15.93
N ILE A 377 -14.87 -27.22 -14.61
CA ILE A 377 -14.96 -28.52 -13.91
C ILE A 377 -16.21 -29.29 -14.35
N GLU A 378 -17.34 -28.61 -14.51
CA GLU A 378 -18.60 -29.21 -14.96
C GLU A 378 -18.59 -29.55 -16.47
N HIS A 379 -17.79 -28.84 -17.26
CA HIS A 379 -17.70 -28.94 -18.72
C HIS A 379 -16.23 -29.02 -19.18
N PRO A 380 -15.48 -30.07 -18.81
CA PRO A 380 -14.05 -30.15 -19.04
C PRO A 380 -13.72 -30.15 -20.54
N LYS A 381 -12.86 -29.21 -20.93
CA LYS A 381 -12.35 -29.10 -22.32
C LYS A 381 -11.27 -30.14 -22.63
N PHE A 382 -10.58 -30.63 -21.59
CA PHE A 382 -9.46 -31.56 -21.72
C PHE A 382 -9.82 -32.93 -21.14
N PRO A 383 -9.29 -34.04 -21.69
CA PRO A 383 -9.59 -35.38 -21.19
C PRO A 383 -9.12 -35.63 -19.75
N HIS A 384 -8.05 -34.95 -19.32
CA HIS A 384 -7.36 -35.21 -18.04
C HIS A 384 -7.21 -33.98 -17.15
N ALA A 385 -7.77 -32.83 -17.55
CA ALA A 385 -7.71 -31.58 -16.80
C ALA A 385 -9.02 -30.80 -16.96
N ASP A 386 -9.31 -29.93 -15.99
CA ASP A 386 -10.50 -29.08 -16.01
C ASP A 386 -10.17 -27.75 -16.72
N ILE A 387 -8.99 -27.20 -16.45
CA ILE A 387 -8.52 -25.90 -16.95
C ILE A 387 -7.02 -25.94 -17.31
N CYS A 388 -6.53 -24.90 -17.97
CA CYS A 388 -5.14 -24.73 -18.39
C CYS A 388 -4.57 -23.39 -17.91
N THR A 389 -3.25 -23.26 -17.79
CA THR A 389 -2.58 -22.02 -17.33
C THR A 389 -2.37 -20.96 -18.41
N THR A 390 -2.70 -21.27 -19.67
CA THR A 390 -2.50 -20.35 -20.81
C THR A 390 -3.71 -19.44 -21.01
N THR A 391 -3.55 -18.41 -21.84
CA THR A 391 -4.62 -17.45 -22.20
C THR A 391 -5.80 -18.06 -22.96
N GLN A 392 -5.77 -19.37 -23.27
CA GLN A 392 -6.95 -20.09 -23.78
C GLN A 392 -8.01 -20.34 -22.70
N CYS A 393 -7.58 -20.32 -21.45
CA CYS A 393 -8.41 -20.53 -20.27
C CYS A 393 -8.46 -19.22 -19.48
N GLN A 394 -7.62 -19.10 -18.45
CA GLN A 394 -7.40 -17.90 -17.66
C GLN A 394 -5.89 -17.76 -17.44
N HIS A 395 -5.43 -16.53 -17.28
CA HIS A 395 -4.06 -16.24 -16.91
C HIS A 395 -3.79 -16.73 -15.48
N TYR A 396 -2.81 -17.60 -15.34
CA TYR A 396 -2.37 -18.15 -14.06
C TYR A 396 -0.90 -17.79 -13.84
N ASP A 397 -0.59 -17.12 -12.74
CA ASP A 397 0.79 -16.79 -12.34
C ASP A 397 0.95 -16.99 -10.83
N PRO A 398 1.62 -18.07 -10.38
CA PRO A 398 1.77 -18.37 -8.96
C PRO A 398 2.71 -17.39 -8.24
N ASN A 399 3.46 -16.55 -8.97
CA ASN A 399 4.37 -15.55 -8.41
C ASN A 399 3.67 -14.20 -8.16
N LYS A 400 2.45 -14.00 -8.65
CA LYS A 400 1.69 -12.75 -8.50
C LYS A 400 0.76 -12.73 -7.29
N ARG A 401 1.05 -13.49 -6.23
CA ARG A 401 0.22 -13.49 -5.02
C ARG A 401 0.15 -12.10 -4.39
N ASP A 402 -1.05 -11.70 -3.99
CA ASP A 402 -1.29 -10.38 -3.40
C ASP A 402 -2.35 -10.45 -2.29
N THR A 403 -2.06 -9.85 -1.14
CA THR A 403 -2.90 -9.90 0.07
C THR A 403 -4.27 -9.25 -0.12
N HIS A 404 -4.38 -8.23 -0.97
CA HIS A 404 -5.65 -7.56 -1.25
C HIS A 404 -6.56 -8.47 -2.09
N SER A 405 -6.00 -9.12 -3.12
CA SER A 405 -6.73 -10.12 -3.90
C SER A 405 -7.08 -11.37 -3.08
N ASP A 406 -6.19 -11.82 -2.19
CA ASP A 406 -6.44 -12.93 -1.27
C ASP A 406 -7.63 -12.62 -0.34
N GLN A 407 -7.74 -11.38 0.15
CA GLN A 407 -8.87 -10.95 0.96
C GLN A 407 -10.18 -10.91 0.15
N ALA A 408 -10.15 -10.42 -1.10
CA ALA A 408 -11.33 -10.45 -1.97
C ALA A 408 -11.80 -11.89 -2.26
N ILE A 409 -10.86 -12.80 -2.47
CA ILE A 409 -11.12 -14.24 -2.65
C ILE A 409 -11.76 -14.80 -1.38
N ALA A 410 -11.23 -14.49 -0.20
CA ALA A 410 -11.75 -14.96 1.08
C ALA A 410 -13.15 -14.41 1.41
N GLU A 411 -13.40 -13.11 1.20
CA GLU A 411 -14.71 -12.49 1.44
C GLU A 411 -15.79 -12.98 0.47
N THR A 412 -15.39 -13.48 -0.70
CA THR A 412 -16.30 -14.06 -1.71
C THR A 412 -16.21 -15.58 -1.78
N ARG A 413 -15.66 -16.23 -0.74
CA ARG A 413 -15.38 -17.67 -0.73
C ARG A 413 -16.62 -18.47 -1.13
N GLY A 414 -16.44 -19.37 -2.09
CA GLY A 414 -17.52 -20.23 -2.58
C GLY A 414 -18.65 -19.53 -3.36
N MET A 415 -18.64 -18.21 -3.54
CA MET A 415 -19.66 -17.50 -4.32
C MET A 415 -19.44 -17.66 -5.83
N VAL A 416 -20.49 -18.05 -6.55
CA VAL A 416 -20.51 -18.24 -8.01
C VAL A 416 -21.75 -17.61 -8.64
N LEU A 417 -21.74 -17.42 -9.96
CA LEU A 417 -22.89 -16.95 -10.71
C LEU A 417 -23.66 -18.11 -11.33
N LEU A 418 -24.97 -18.12 -11.08
CA LEU A 418 -25.90 -19.12 -11.57
C LEU A 418 -26.93 -18.49 -12.51
N HIS A 419 -27.29 -19.18 -13.59
CA HIS A 419 -28.43 -18.86 -14.42
C HIS A 419 -29.30 -20.10 -14.56
N GLU A 420 -30.60 -19.98 -14.25
CA GLU A 420 -31.52 -21.12 -14.21
C GLU A 420 -31.04 -22.27 -13.31
N GLY A 421 -30.30 -21.93 -12.23
CA GLY A 421 -29.75 -22.90 -11.27
C GLY A 421 -28.47 -23.60 -11.72
N GLN A 422 -27.92 -23.26 -12.88
CA GLN A 422 -26.67 -23.83 -13.41
C GLN A 422 -25.55 -22.80 -13.38
N THR A 423 -24.32 -23.25 -13.12
CA THR A 423 -23.12 -22.39 -13.20
C THR A 423 -22.99 -21.81 -14.60
N ILE A 424 -22.79 -20.50 -14.71
CA ILE A 424 -22.64 -19.86 -16.03
C ILE A 424 -21.20 -19.93 -16.55
N ASN A 425 -21.03 -19.83 -17.86
CA ASN A 425 -19.71 -19.56 -18.43
C ASN A 425 -19.34 -18.07 -18.26
N ALA A 426 -18.80 -17.72 -17.10
CA ALA A 426 -18.47 -16.34 -16.70
C ALA A 426 -17.19 -15.81 -17.40
N VAL A 427 -17.24 -15.68 -18.72
CA VAL A 427 -16.15 -15.09 -19.52
C VAL A 427 -15.97 -13.61 -19.22
N PHE A 428 -14.72 -13.15 -19.25
CA PHE A 428 -14.37 -11.75 -19.01
C PHE A 428 -13.22 -11.33 -19.92
N SER A 429 -13.03 -10.02 -20.10
CA SER A 429 -11.94 -9.48 -20.92
C SER A 429 -11.49 -8.12 -20.40
N ALA A 430 -10.26 -7.73 -20.73
CA ALA A 430 -9.67 -6.47 -20.30
C ALA A 430 -10.59 -5.28 -20.59
N ASN A 431 -10.85 -4.97 -21.86
CA ASN A 431 -11.69 -3.83 -22.22
C ASN A 431 -12.61 -4.17 -23.40
N CYS A 432 -13.88 -3.78 -23.32
CA CYS A 432 -14.87 -4.06 -24.35
C CYS A 432 -15.02 -2.94 -25.41
N GLY A 433 -14.48 -1.74 -25.18
CA GLY A 433 -14.62 -0.63 -26.12
C GLY A 433 -15.92 0.17 -25.99
N GLY A 434 -16.41 0.37 -24.75
CA GLY A 434 -17.65 1.12 -24.49
C GLY A 434 -18.94 0.30 -24.58
N HIS A 435 -18.90 -0.92 -25.11
CA HIS A 435 -20.05 -1.82 -25.15
C HIS A 435 -19.60 -3.28 -25.26
N THR A 436 -20.15 -4.15 -24.43
CA THR A 436 -19.88 -5.59 -24.53
C THR A 436 -20.63 -6.22 -25.71
N ARG A 437 -20.25 -7.43 -26.10
CA ARG A 437 -20.80 -8.15 -27.25
C ARG A 437 -21.67 -9.30 -26.81
N ASN A 438 -22.60 -9.71 -27.67
CA ASN A 438 -23.28 -10.98 -27.49
C ASN A 438 -22.29 -12.12 -27.74
N ASN A 439 -22.50 -13.27 -27.09
CA ASN A 439 -21.61 -14.41 -27.25
C ASN A 439 -21.61 -14.96 -28.69
N GLU A 440 -22.76 -14.96 -29.37
CA GLU A 440 -22.88 -15.44 -30.76
C GLU A 440 -22.20 -14.54 -31.81
N ASP A 441 -21.90 -13.29 -31.46
CA ASP A 441 -21.16 -12.36 -32.34
C ASP A 441 -19.65 -12.64 -32.33
N VAL A 442 -19.17 -13.45 -31.39
CA VAL A 442 -17.75 -13.75 -31.17
C VAL A 442 -17.44 -15.22 -31.37
N TRP A 443 -18.27 -16.11 -30.81
CA TRP A 443 -18.08 -17.56 -30.89
C TRP A 443 -19.26 -18.22 -31.60
N ARG A 444 -18.99 -19.32 -32.32
CA ARG A 444 -20.05 -20.14 -32.91
C ARG A 444 -20.78 -20.88 -31.79
N GLY A 445 -22.06 -20.62 -31.62
CA GLY A 445 -22.84 -21.24 -30.54
C GLY A 445 -24.28 -20.73 -30.49
N ARG A 446 -25.03 -21.20 -29.49
CA ARG A 446 -26.36 -20.67 -29.20
C ARG A 446 -26.24 -19.35 -28.44
N PRO A 447 -27.17 -18.42 -28.64
CA PRO A 447 -27.27 -17.22 -27.81
C PRO A 447 -27.51 -17.60 -26.34
N GLU A 448 -26.60 -17.21 -25.44
CA GLU A 448 -26.75 -17.33 -23.99
C GLU A 448 -27.41 -16.08 -23.41
N THR A 449 -28.52 -16.22 -22.68
CA THR A 449 -29.32 -15.09 -22.14
C THR A 449 -28.54 -14.21 -21.16
N TYR A 450 -27.53 -14.76 -20.48
CA TYR A 450 -26.66 -14.03 -19.55
C TYR A 450 -25.42 -13.40 -20.20
N LEU A 451 -25.12 -13.68 -21.48
CA LEU A 451 -24.01 -13.07 -22.23
C LEU A 451 -24.52 -12.16 -23.35
N ARG A 452 -25.18 -11.08 -22.95
CA ARG A 452 -25.74 -10.06 -23.85
C ARG A 452 -24.87 -8.82 -23.87
N GLY A 453 -24.85 -8.13 -25.01
CA GLY A 453 -24.18 -6.84 -25.11
C GLY A 453 -24.82 -5.79 -24.20
N VAL A 454 -24.03 -5.14 -23.36
CA VAL A 454 -24.42 -4.05 -22.47
C VAL A 454 -23.52 -2.84 -22.62
N SER A 455 -24.07 -1.66 -22.34
CA SER A 455 -23.29 -0.42 -22.25
C SER A 455 -22.21 -0.55 -21.18
N CYS A 456 -20.98 -0.10 -21.48
CA CYS A 456 -19.88 -0.10 -20.54
C CYS A 456 -19.42 1.35 -20.30
N PRO A 457 -19.25 1.78 -19.04
CA PRO A 457 -18.82 3.14 -18.73
C PRO A 457 -17.39 3.43 -19.22
N ASP A 458 -16.55 2.40 -19.39
CA ASP A 458 -15.21 2.56 -19.95
C ASP A 458 -15.25 2.46 -21.50
N THR A 459 -14.80 3.53 -22.16
CA THR A 459 -14.77 3.68 -23.63
C THR A 459 -13.37 3.57 -24.22
N GLY A 460 -12.40 3.04 -23.45
CA GLY A 460 -11.04 2.80 -23.90
C GLY A 460 -10.95 1.77 -25.03
N ASP A 461 -9.75 1.53 -25.56
CA ASP A 461 -9.56 0.61 -26.68
C ASP A 461 -9.92 -0.83 -26.29
N LYS A 462 -10.68 -1.51 -27.16
CA LYS A 462 -11.06 -2.91 -26.95
C LYS A 462 -9.81 -3.80 -26.86
N SER A 463 -9.70 -4.57 -25.78
CA SER A 463 -8.66 -5.55 -25.53
C SER A 463 -9.29 -6.84 -25.00
N GLY A 464 -9.08 -7.96 -25.71
CA GLY A 464 -9.76 -9.24 -25.47
C GLY A 464 -11.04 -9.40 -26.30
N HIS A 465 -11.86 -10.40 -25.96
CA HIS A 465 -13.03 -10.78 -26.77
C HIS A 465 -14.22 -9.82 -26.59
N GLY A 466 -14.38 -9.18 -25.43
CA GLY A 466 -15.44 -8.19 -25.17
C GLY A 466 -16.81 -8.79 -24.85
N VAL A 467 -16.88 -10.04 -24.37
CA VAL A 467 -18.13 -10.71 -23.96
C VAL A 467 -18.09 -10.92 -22.45
N GLY A 468 -19.23 -10.77 -21.77
CA GLY A 468 -19.31 -10.87 -20.31
C GLY A 468 -18.67 -9.67 -19.61
N LEU A 469 -17.95 -9.91 -18.50
CA LEU A 469 -17.40 -8.83 -17.68
C LEU A 469 -16.26 -8.08 -18.38
N CYS A 470 -16.40 -6.76 -18.48
CA CYS A 470 -15.33 -5.85 -18.87
C CYS A 470 -14.55 -5.45 -17.62
N GLN A 471 -13.26 -5.79 -17.53
CA GLN A 471 -12.47 -5.51 -16.33
C GLN A 471 -12.36 -3.99 -16.07
N TYR A 472 -11.94 -3.21 -17.08
CA TYR A 472 -11.88 -1.74 -16.95
C TYR A 472 -13.23 -1.12 -16.65
N GLY A 473 -14.30 -1.69 -17.23
CA GLY A 473 -15.66 -1.27 -16.93
C GLY A 473 -16.10 -1.60 -15.50
N ALA A 474 -15.74 -2.77 -14.97
CA ALA A 474 -15.97 -3.15 -13.57
C ALA A 474 -15.26 -2.20 -12.61
N ARG A 475 -14.00 -1.84 -12.90
CA ARG A 475 -13.28 -0.78 -12.19
C ARG A 475 -14.04 0.55 -12.21
N ALA A 476 -14.51 0.99 -13.37
CA ALA A 476 -15.21 2.26 -13.50
C ALA A 476 -16.54 2.27 -12.71
N LEU A 477 -17.28 1.15 -12.73
CA LEU A 477 -18.50 1.00 -11.93
C LEU A 477 -18.20 1.00 -10.43
N ALA A 478 -17.19 0.26 -9.98
CA ALA A 478 -16.77 0.25 -8.58
C ALA A 478 -16.36 1.65 -8.08
N ARG A 479 -15.62 2.42 -8.90
CA ARG A 479 -15.27 3.82 -8.61
C ARG A 479 -16.47 4.75 -8.51
N SER A 480 -17.58 4.39 -9.13
CA SER A 480 -18.85 5.10 -8.98
C SER A 480 -19.66 4.67 -7.75
N GLY A 481 -19.08 3.83 -6.89
CA GLY A 481 -19.69 3.33 -5.66
C GLY A 481 -20.56 2.08 -5.85
N GLN A 482 -20.46 1.37 -6.98
CA GLN A 482 -21.21 0.13 -7.17
C GLN A 482 -20.55 -1.05 -6.46
N THR A 483 -21.37 -1.91 -5.86
CA THR A 483 -20.90 -3.14 -5.22
C THR A 483 -20.59 -4.24 -6.24
N TYR A 484 -19.86 -5.27 -5.84
CA TYR A 484 -19.53 -6.40 -6.70
C TYR A 484 -20.80 -7.10 -7.23
N GLU A 485 -21.88 -7.18 -6.44
CA GLU A 485 -23.16 -7.74 -6.88
C GLU A 485 -23.76 -6.93 -8.03
N GLN A 486 -23.75 -5.60 -7.92
CA GLN A 486 -24.27 -4.70 -8.95
C GLN A 486 -23.43 -4.78 -10.22
N ILE A 487 -22.10 -4.83 -10.08
CA ILE A 487 -21.15 -4.98 -11.19
C ILE A 487 -21.42 -6.30 -11.93
N LEU A 488 -21.52 -7.41 -11.21
CA LEU A 488 -21.78 -8.72 -11.80
C LEU A 488 -23.14 -8.78 -12.49
N GLN A 489 -24.18 -8.23 -11.86
CA GLN A 489 -25.53 -8.18 -12.43
C GLN A 489 -25.59 -7.33 -13.71
N HIS A 490 -24.78 -6.27 -13.79
CA HIS A 490 -24.67 -5.44 -14.99
C HIS A 490 -24.12 -6.22 -16.19
N TYR A 491 -23.06 -7.03 -15.99
CA TYR A 491 -22.39 -7.77 -17.07
C TYR A 491 -23.00 -9.14 -17.39
N TYR A 492 -23.58 -9.82 -16.40
CA TYR A 492 -24.15 -11.16 -16.54
C TYR A 492 -25.66 -11.11 -16.32
N GLN A 493 -26.40 -10.68 -17.34
CA GLN A 493 -27.83 -10.38 -17.22
C GLN A 493 -28.66 -11.59 -16.77
N GLY A 494 -29.43 -11.44 -15.70
CA GLY A 494 -30.29 -12.51 -15.17
C GLY A 494 -29.52 -13.65 -14.49
N ALA A 495 -28.20 -13.56 -14.36
CA ALA A 495 -27.46 -14.40 -13.43
C ALA A 495 -27.67 -13.89 -12.00
N VAL A 496 -27.63 -14.81 -11.03
CA VAL A 496 -27.74 -14.53 -9.61
C VAL A 496 -26.57 -15.13 -8.86
N LEU A 497 -26.20 -14.53 -7.73
CA LEU A 497 -25.22 -15.14 -6.84
C LEU A 497 -25.79 -16.41 -6.22
N GLY A 498 -24.99 -17.45 -6.24
CA GLY A 498 -25.19 -18.69 -5.51
C GLY A 498 -23.88 -19.14 -4.87
N SER A 499 -23.90 -20.31 -4.26
CA SER A 499 -22.70 -20.96 -3.73
C SER A 499 -22.32 -22.14 -4.61
N ILE A 500 -21.04 -22.51 -4.64
CA ILE A 500 -20.59 -23.75 -5.27
C ILE A 500 -21.49 -24.88 -4.76
N PRO A 501 -22.11 -25.68 -5.66
CA PRO A 501 -22.89 -26.84 -5.24
C PRO A 501 -21.99 -27.76 -4.42
N THR A 502 -22.27 -27.91 -3.13
CA THR A 502 -21.68 -28.95 -2.29
C THR A 502 -22.32 -30.26 -2.73
N GLY A 503 -21.82 -30.83 -3.83
CA GLY A 503 -22.23 -32.17 -4.25
C GLY A 503 -21.67 -33.18 -3.27
N ASP A 504 -22.56 -33.94 -2.63
CA ASP A 504 -22.21 -35.25 -2.07
C ASP A 504 -21.52 -36.06 -3.18
N VAL A 505 -20.24 -36.41 -2.95
CA VAL A 505 -19.48 -37.33 -3.82
C VAL A 505 -19.94 -38.75 -3.58
#